data_AF-A0AA42B308-F1
#
_entry.id   AF-A0AA42B308-F1
#
_cell.length_a   1.000
_cell.length_b   1.000
_cell.length_c   1.000
_cell.angle_alpha   90.00
_cell.angle_beta   90.00
_cell.angle_gamma   90.00
#
_symmetry.space_group_name_H-M   'P 1'
#
loop_
_entity.id
_entity.type
_entity.pdbx_description
1 polymer ?
#
loop_
_entity_poly.entity_id
_entity_poly.type
_entity_poly.pdbx_seq_one_letter_code
_entity_poly.pdbx_strand_id
1 'polypeptide(L)'
;GTEKVESLKSLGVDHVVDLTNGSVIESVKEFLKVRKLKGVDVLYDPVGGKLTKECLKLLNWGAQILVIGFASGEVPVIPANIALVK
;
A
#
# COMPACT_ATOMS: atom_id res chain seq x y z
N GLY A 1 -5.11 -4.15 14.26
CA GLY A 1 -5.64 -4.93 15.37
C GLY A 1 -5.56 -6.41 15.04
N THR A 2 -5.13 -7.21 16.02
CA THR A 2 -4.76 -8.62 15.89
C THR A 2 -5.82 -9.49 15.20
N GLU A 3 -7.10 -9.35 15.58
CA GLU A 3 -8.20 -10.16 15.00
C GLU A 3 -8.32 -10.00 13.48
N LYS A 4 -8.20 -8.76 12.97
CA LYS A 4 -8.27 -8.49 11.52
C LYS A 4 -7.06 -9.10 10.79
N VAL A 5 -5.90 -9.09 11.43
CA VAL A 5 -4.67 -9.66 10.87
C VAL A 5 -4.81 -11.18 10.72
N GLU A 6 -5.28 -11.85 11.76
CA GLU A 6 -5.50 -13.30 11.76
C GLU A 6 -6.55 -13.71 10.72
N SER A 7 -7.65 -12.95 10.64
CA SER A 7 -8.69 -13.19 9.64
C SER A 7 -8.18 -13.02 8.20
N LEU A 8 -7.35 -12.03 7.90
CA LEU A 8 -6.78 -11.86 6.56
C LEU A 8 -5.77 -12.97 6.23
N LYS A 9 -4.97 -13.41 7.20
CA LYS A 9 -4.05 -14.53 7.02
C LYS A 9 -4.77 -15.83 6.73
N SER A 10 -5.91 -16.10 7.38
CA SER A 10 -6.70 -17.32 7.12
C SER A 10 -7.33 -17.35 5.72
N LEU A 11 -7.50 -16.18 5.09
CA LEU A 11 -7.93 -16.06 3.69
C LEU A 11 -6.78 -16.26 2.68
N GLY A 12 -5.55 -16.50 3.13
CA GLY A 12 -4.40 -16.77 2.26
C GLY A 12 -3.63 -15.51 1.82
N VAL A 13 -3.83 -14.37 2.49
CA VAL A 13 -3.04 -13.16 2.18
C VAL A 13 -1.57 -13.36 2.58
N ASP A 14 -0.66 -13.19 1.63
CA ASP A 14 0.78 -13.39 1.82
C ASP A 14 1.40 -12.49 2.91
N HIS A 15 0.96 -11.22 2.95
CA HIS A 15 1.48 -10.23 3.88
C HIS A 15 0.37 -9.30 4.34
N VAL A 16 0.23 -9.17 5.66
CA VAL A 16 -0.77 -8.31 6.28
C VAL A 16 -0.08 -7.35 7.21
N VAL A 17 -0.36 -6.06 7.04
CA VAL A 17 0.21 -4.99 7.84
C VAL A 17 -0.80 -4.52 8.86
N ASP A 18 -0.41 -4.48 10.13
CA ASP A 18 -1.21 -3.87 11.18
C ASP A 18 -0.90 -2.37 11.30
N LEU A 19 -1.86 -1.53 10.91
CA LEU A 19 -1.76 -0.06 11.01
C LEU A 19 -1.58 0.45 12.44
N THR A 20 -1.92 -0.35 13.47
CA THR A 20 -1.72 0.05 14.87
C THR A 20 -0.31 -0.25 15.39
N ASN A 21 0.52 -0.93 14.60
CA ASN A 21 1.81 -1.45 15.05
C ASN A 21 2.94 -1.15 14.06
N GLY A 22 3.28 0.14 13.95
CA GLY A 22 4.46 0.60 13.22
C GLY A 22 4.20 1.14 11.82
N SER A 23 5.26 1.20 11.02
CA SER A 23 5.26 1.82 9.68
C SER A 23 4.81 0.83 8.61
N VAL A 24 3.77 1.20 7.86
CA VAL A 24 3.29 0.42 6.71
C VAL A 24 4.37 0.23 5.67
N ILE A 25 5.10 1.30 5.37
CA ILE A 25 6.09 1.32 4.29
C ILE A 25 7.27 0.42 4.61
N GLU A 26 7.73 0.40 5.87
CA GLU A 26 8.82 -0.47 6.28
C GLU A 26 8.41 -1.93 6.25
N SER A 27 7.22 -2.24 6.76
CA SER A 27 6.67 -3.60 6.73
C SER A 27 6.54 -4.15 5.31
N VAL A 28 6.00 -3.35 4.37
CA VAL A 28 5.88 -3.79 2.98
C VAL A 28 7.25 -3.91 2.31
N LYS A 29 8.19 -2.99 2.56
CA LYS A 29 9.56 -3.09 2.02
C LYS A 29 10.28 -4.35 2.48
N GLU A 30 10.15 -4.71 3.75
CA GLU A 30 10.74 -5.93 4.28
C GLU A 30 10.15 -7.17 3.60
N PHE A 31 8.83 -7.22 3.44
CA PHE A 31 8.16 -8.29 2.71
C PHE A 31 8.65 -8.40 1.26
N LEU A 32 8.67 -7.29 0.52
CA LEU A 32 9.15 -7.25 -0.86
C LEU A 32 10.60 -7.75 -0.96
N LYS A 33 11.47 -7.32 -0.04
CA LYS A 33 12.87 -7.77 0.02
C LYS A 33 12.98 -9.27 0.23
N VAL A 34 12.24 -9.84 1.19
CA VAL A 34 12.25 -11.29 1.46
C VAL A 34 11.76 -12.08 0.24
N ARG A 35 10.76 -11.55 -0.48
CA ARG A 35 10.24 -12.15 -1.72
C ARG A 35 11.07 -11.86 -2.97
N LYS A 36 12.17 -11.10 -2.84
CA LYS A 36 13.01 -10.64 -3.97
C LYS A 36 12.22 -9.86 -5.04
N LEU A 37 11.18 -9.16 -4.59
CA LEU A 37 10.36 -8.27 -5.42
C LEU A 37 10.91 -6.85 -5.34
N LYS A 38 10.80 -6.10 -6.45
CA LYS A 38 11.34 -4.73 -6.54
C LYS A 38 10.39 -3.66 -5.98
N GLY A 39 9.09 -3.92 -6.03
CA GLY A 39 8.05 -2.95 -5.70
C GLY A 39 6.66 -3.52 -6.00
N VAL A 40 5.68 -2.64 -5.95
CA VAL A 40 4.26 -2.94 -6.16
C VAL A 40 3.85 -2.49 -7.56
N ASP A 41 3.23 -3.39 -8.33
CA ASP A 41 2.76 -3.10 -9.69
C ASP A 41 1.34 -2.52 -9.72
N VAL A 42 0.51 -2.81 -8.72
CA VAL A 42 -0.86 -2.31 -8.62
C VAL A 42 -1.17 -1.86 -7.19
N LEU A 43 -1.63 -0.62 -7.04
CA LEU A 43 -2.18 -0.09 -5.79
C LEU A 43 -3.70 0.03 -5.90
N TYR A 44 -4.42 -0.82 -5.17
CA TYR A 44 -5.87 -0.71 -5.02
C TYR A 44 -6.21 0.05 -3.74
N ASP A 45 -6.93 1.17 -3.88
CA ASP A 45 -7.12 2.11 -2.78
C ASP A 45 -8.57 2.60 -2.62
N PRO A 46 -9.29 2.08 -1.61
CA PRO A 46 -10.59 2.61 -1.20
C PRO A 46 -10.51 3.69 -0.12
N VAL A 47 -9.31 3.99 0.41
CA VAL A 47 -9.10 4.82 1.61
C VAL A 47 -8.70 6.24 1.25
N GLY A 48 -7.75 6.43 0.34
CA GLY A 48 -7.24 7.74 -0.04
C GLY A 48 -6.33 8.40 1.03
N GLY A 49 -6.22 9.72 0.95
CA GLY A 49 -5.51 10.56 1.92
C GLY A 49 -4.01 10.27 2.07
N LYS A 50 -3.51 10.41 3.30
CA LYS A 50 -2.08 10.27 3.63
C LYS A 50 -1.51 8.89 3.30
N LEU A 51 -2.30 7.82 3.50
CA LEU A 51 -1.84 6.45 3.28
C LEU A 51 -1.46 6.21 1.81
N THR A 52 -2.28 6.70 0.87
CA THR A 52 -1.99 6.64 -0.56
C THR A 52 -0.63 7.25 -0.88
N LYS A 53 -0.38 8.47 -0.35
CA LYS A 53 0.86 9.22 -0.59
C LYS A 53 2.09 8.46 -0.08
N GLU A 54 1.96 7.75 1.04
CA GLU A 54 3.04 6.91 1.55
C GLU A 54 3.27 5.69 0.64
N CYS A 55 2.20 5.04 0.20
CA CYS A 55 2.25 3.86 -0.67
C CYS A 55 2.90 4.14 -2.05
N LEU A 56 2.86 5.38 -2.54
CA LEU A 56 3.56 5.76 -3.79
C LEU A 56 5.07 5.43 -3.77
N LYS A 57 5.69 5.37 -2.59
CA LYS A 57 7.11 5.02 -2.43
C LYS A 57 7.41 3.55 -2.72
N LEU A 58 6.39 2.69 -2.70
CA LEU A 58 6.48 1.25 -2.89
C LEU A 58 6.30 0.84 -4.36
N LEU A 59 5.79 1.75 -5.19
CA LEU A 59 5.42 1.43 -6.57
C LEU A 59 6.65 1.22 -7.46
N ASN A 60 6.53 0.22 -8.34
CA ASN A 60 7.40 0.06 -9.50
C ASN A 60 7.15 1.19 -10.51
N TRP A 61 7.94 1.22 -11.58
CA TRP A 61 7.67 2.09 -12.74
C TRP A 61 6.56 1.47 -13.60
N GLY A 62 5.63 2.29 -14.07
CA GLY A 62 4.46 1.84 -14.81
C GLY A 62 3.39 1.18 -13.94
N ALA A 63 3.42 1.42 -12.61
CA ALA A 63 2.45 0.86 -11.70
C ALA A 63 1.06 1.48 -11.90
N GLN A 64 0.01 0.67 -11.73
CA GLN A 64 -1.37 1.12 -11.87
C GLN A 64 -1.94 1.48 -10.49
N ILE A 65 -2.50 2.69 -10.37
CA ILE A 65 -3.17 3.13 -9.15
C ILE A 65 -4.67 3.16 -9.41
N LEU A 66 -5.40 2.25 -8.76
CA LEU A 66 -6.85 2.13 -8.84
C LEU A 66 -7.48 2.67 -7.56
N VAL A 67 -7.91 3.93 -7.62
CA VAL A 67 -8.65 4.58 -6.53
C VAL A 67 -10.14 4.39 -6.74
N ILE A 68 -10.82 3.76 -5.77
CA ILE A 68 -12.26 3.47 -5.85
C ILE A 68 -13.08 4.14 -4.74
N GLY A 69 -12.42 4.85 -3.82
CA GLY A 69 -13.08 5.52 -2.71
C GLY A 69 -12.12 6.37 -1.86
N PHE A 70 -12.71 7.11 -0.92
CA PHE A 70 -12.02 8.05 -0.04
C PHE A 70 -12.48 7.85 1.40
N ALA A 71 -12.37 6.63 1.93
CA ALA A 71 -12.84 6.33 3.30
C ALA A 71 -12.15 7.16 4.39
N SER A 72 -10.98 7.75 4.11
CA SER A 72 -10.33 8.72 4.99
C SER A 72 -11.02 10.09 5.04
N GLY A 73 -11.92 10.39 4.11
CA GLY A 73 -12.50 11.71 3.89
C GLY A 73 -11.65 12.63 3.00
N GLU A 74 -10.46 12.18 2.61
CA GLU A 74 -9.51 12.95 1.81
C GLU A 74 -9.26 12.30 0.45
N VAL A 75 -9.36 13.10 -0.61
CA VAL A 75 -8.96 12.69 -1.96
C VAL A 75 -7.43 12.57 -2.00
N PRO A 76 -6.86 11.45 -2.50
CA PRO A 76 -5.42 11.28 -2.59
C PRO A 76 -4.81 12.25 -3.59
N VAL A 77 -3.77 12.94 -3.15
CA VAL A 77 -2.97 13.80 -4.03
C VAL A 77 -1.78 12.99 -4.53
N ILE A 78 -1.76 12.71 -5.83
CA ILE A 78 -0.65 12.06 -6.52
C ILE A 78 0.16 13.15 -7.25
N PRO A 79 1.34 13.54 -6.74
CA PRO A 79 2.14 14.57 -7.39
C PRO A 79 2.57 14.12 -8.78
N ALA A 80 2.44 14.99 -9.79
CA ALA A 80 2.76 14.65 -11.18
C ALA A 80 4.20 14.16 -11.36
N ASN A 81 5.16 14.75 -10.64
CA ASN A 81 6.56 14.31 -10.67
C ASN A 81 6.75 12.87 -10.15
N ILE A 82 5.87 12.39 -9.27
CA ILE A 82 5.85 11.00 -8.83
C ILE A 82 5.13 10.14 -9.87
N ALA A 83 3.96 10.57 -10.36
CA ALA A 83 3.19 9.84 -11.37
C ALA A 83 3.99 9.59 -12.66
N LEU A 84 4.90 10.49 -13.03
CA LEU A 84 5.71 10.36 -14.25
C LEU A 84 6.92 9.42 -14.09
N VAL A 85 7.32 9.08 -12.87
CA VAL A 85 8.47 8.22 -12.58
C VAL A 85 8.09 6.91 -11.90
N LYS A 86 6.80 6.74 -11.61
CA LYS A 86 6.18 5.53 -11.07
C LYS A 86 5.30 4.87 -12.13
#